data_AF-A0A0M4MAI5-F1
#
_entry.id   AF-A0A0M4MAI5-F1
#
_cell.length_a   1.000
_cell.length_b   1.000
_cell.length_c   1.000
_cell.angle_alpha   90.00
_cell.angle_beta   90.00
_cell.angle_gamma   90.00
#
_symmetry.space_group_name_H-M   'P 1'
#
loop_
_entity.id
_entity.type
_entity.pdbx_description
1 polymer ?
#
loop_
_entity_poly.entity_id
_entity_poly.type
_entity_poly.pdbx_seq_one_letter_code
_entity_poly.pdbx_strand_id
1 'polypeptide(L)'
;MINLQQDSDGFIRMSRRFPEKLQLSVTFTDGSQETFTGRRLNELYDEALAAFRDKNNLDAKGFNRAPAKPIHRRNAIGYVPVRPGMSQ
;
A
#
# COMPACT_ATOMS: atom_id res chain seq x y z
N MET A 1 -17.94 3.33 6.24
CA MET A 1 -17.41 3.29 4.86
C MET A 1 -16.27 4.31 4.81
N ILE A 2 -15.08 3.92 4.36
CA ILE A 2 -13.92 4.82 4.29
C ILE A 2 -13.69 5.15 2.82
N ASN A 3 -13.48 6.44 2.50
CA ASN A 3 -13.08 6.84 1.16
C ASN A 3 -11.58 7.18 1.16
N LEU A 4 -10.86 6.65 0.18
CA LEU A 4 -9.46 6.89 -0.06
C LEU A 4 -9.34 7.66 -1.37
N GLN A 5 -8.47 8.66 -1.41
CA GLN A 5 -8.23 9.42 -2.62
C GLN A 5 -6.86 9.06 -3.18
N GLN A 6 -6.82 8.77 -4.47
CA GLN A 6 -5.58 8.57 -5.21
C GLN A 6 -4.89 9.92 -5.40
N ASP A 7 -3.60 9.95 -5.08
CA ASP A 7 -2.70 11.08 -5.31
C ASP A 7 -2.38 11.20 -6.82
N SER A 8 -1.92 12.37 -7.28
CA SER A 8 -1.61 12.62 -8.69
C SER A 8 -0.54 11.70 -9.26
N ASP A 9 0.28 11.12 -8.39
CA ASP A 9 1.33 10.15 -8.72
C ASP A 9 0.78 8.72 -8.92
N GLY A 10 -0.52 8.50 -8.71
CA GLY A 10 -1.18 7.20 -8.91
C GLY A 10 -1.22 6.30 -7.67
N PHE A 11 -0.82 6.82 -6.52
CA PHE A 11 -0.76 6.09 -5.25
C PHE A 11 -1.85 6.54 -4.28
N ILE A 12 -2.36 5.63 -3.46
CA ILE A 12 -3.15 5.98 -2.28
C ILE A 12 -2.25 5.94 -1.04
N ARG A 13 -2.51 6.84 -0.08
CA ARG A 13 -1.79 6.86 1.19
C ARG A 13 -2.50 5.97 2.20
N MET A 14 -1.84 4.90 2.57
CA MET A 14 -2.33 3.91 3.50
C MET A 14 -1.40 3.87 4.71
N SER A 15 -1.86 4.42 5.84
CA SER A 15 -1.05 4.50 7.06
C SER A 15 -1.05 3.19 7.87
N ARG A 16 -1.92 2.23 7.52
CA ARG A 16 -2.12 0.96 8.23
C ARG A 16 -2.87 -0.06 7.37
N ARG A 17 -2.71 -1.35 7.68
CA ARG A 17 -3.54 -2.43 7.14
C ARG A 17 -5.00 -2.24 7.55
N PHE A 18 -5.92 -2.52 6.64
CA PHE A 18 -7.36 -2.50 6.91
C PHE A 18 -7.86 -3.90 7.27
N PRO A 19 -8.95 -4.02 8.05
CA PRO A 19 -9.62 -5.29 8.26
C PRO A 19 -10.08 -5.88 6.92
N GLU A 20 -9.94 -7.19 6.73
CA GLU A 20 -10.18 -7.84 5.43
C GLU A 20 -11.61 -7.63 4.88
N LYS A 21 -12.60 -7.66 5.78
CA LYS A 21 -14.03 -7.48 5.45
C LYS A 21 -14.45 -6.01 5.33
N LEU A 22 -13.55 -5.07 5.57
CA LEU A 22 -13.87 -3.65 5.45
C LEU A 22 -13.96 -3.27 3.97
N GLN A 23 -15.04 -2.61 3.57
CA GLN A 23 -15.17 -2.02 2.25
C GLN A 23 -14.65 -0.58 2.27
N LEU A 24 -13.77 -0.28 1.33
CA LEU A 24 -13.16 1.04 1.12
C LEU A 24 -13.44 1.48 -0.31
N SER A 25 -13.92 2.70 -0.48
CA SER A 25 -14.03 3.32 -1.80
C SER A 25 -12.71 4.02 -2.11
N VAL A 26 -12.21 3.86 -3.32
CA VAL A 26 -11.02 4.55 -3.82
C VAL A 26 -11.47 5.45 -4.95
N THR A 27 -11.26 6.75 -4.78
CA THR A 27 -11.46 7.76 -5.83
C THR A 27 -10.17 7.95 -6.58
N PHE A 28 -10.15 7.59 -7.85
CA PHE A 28 -9.02 7.76 -8.74
C PHE A 28 -8.92 9.21 -9.21
N THR A 29 -7.72 9.60 -9.66
CA THR A 29 -7.42 10.92 -10.22
C THR A 29 -8.19 11.21 -11.53
N ASP A 30 -8.60 10.16 -12.24
CA ASP A 30 -9.47 10.18 -13.41
C ASP A 30 -10.93 10.55 -13.08
N GLY A 31 -11.30 10.62 -11.79
CA GLY A 31 -12.67 10.86 -11.33
C GLY A 31 -13.50 9.59 -11.16
N SER A 32 -13.01 8.46 -11.68
CA SER A 32 -13.56 7.13 -11.43
C SER A 32 -13.50 6.75 -9.95
N GLN A 33 -14.50 6.05 -9.44
CA GLN A 33 -14.52 5.50 -8.08
C GLN A 33 -14.72 3.99 -8.12
N GLU A 34 -13.92 3.26 -7.35
CA GLU A 34 -14.01 1.80 -7.28
C GLU A 34 -13.95 1.33 -5.83
N THR A 35 -14.74 0.30 -5.52
CA THR A 35 -14.82 -0.22 -4.15
C THR A 35 -13.89 -1.41 -4.00
N PHE A 36 -12.97 -1.30 -3.05
CA PHE A 36 -12.00 -2.32 -2.70
C PHE A 36 -12.33 -2.94 -1.35
N THR A 37 -11.95 -4.20 -1.17
CA THR A 37 -11.90 -4.81 0.15
C THR A 37 -10.59 -4.48 0.84
N GLY A 38 -10.60 -4.44 2.18
CA GLY A 38 -9.38 -4.29 2.97
C GLY A 38 -8.38 -5.41 2.67
N ARG A 39 -8.85 -6.62 2.34
CA ARG A 39 -8.01 -7.72 1.88
C ARG A 39 -7.25 -7.34 0.60
N ARG A 40 -7.95 -6.87 -0.43
CA ARG A 40 -7.36 -6.52 -1.71
C ARG A 40 -6.33 -5.39 -1.59
N LEU A 41 -6.64 -4.37 -0.78
CA LEU A 41 -5.71 -3.27 -0.51
C LEU A 41 -4.48 -3.72 0.28
N ASN A 42 -4.63 -4.68 1.19
CA ASN A 42 -3.50 -5.27 1.92
C ASN A 42 -2.60 -6.09 0.99
N GLU A 43 -3.16 -6.82 0.02
CA GLU A 43 -2.39 -7.55 -0.99
C GLU A 43 -1.58 -6.59 -1.87
N LEU A 44 -2.23 -5.55 -2.41
CA LEU A 44 -1.54 -4.52 -3.19
C LEU A 44 -0.46 -3.78 -2.38
N TYR A 45 -0.69 -3.57 -1.07
CA TYR A 45 0.30 -3.00 -0.17
C TYR A 45 1.53 -3.91 -0.04
N ASP A 46 1.33 -5.23 0.09
CA ASP A 46 2.43 -6.19 0.24
C ASP A 46 3.22 -6.32 -1.07
N GLU A 47 2.54 -6.36 -2.22
CA GLU A 47 3.16 -6.35 -3.55
C GLU A 47 4.00 -5.09 -3.80
N ALA A 48 3.45 -3.91 -3.45
CA ALA A 48 4.16 -2.65 -3.57
C ALA A 48 5.37 -2.56 -2.64
N LEU A 49 5.24 -3.09 -1.42
CA LEU A 49 6.35 -3.18 -0.47
C LEU A 49 7.44 -4.12 -0.99
N ALA A 50 7.07 -5.25 -1.58
CA ALA A 50 8.01 -6.19 -2.19
C ALA A 50 8.75 -5.54 -3.38
N ALA A 51 8.04 -4.88 -4.29
CA ALA A 51 8.63 -4.16 -5.42
C ALA A 51 9.52 -3.00 -4.98
N PHE A 52 9.16 -2.28 -3.92
CA PHE A 52 10.00 -1.24 -3.33
C PHE A 52 11.27 -1.83 -2.73
N ARG A 53 11.20 -2.97 -2.05
CA ARG A 53 12.38 -3.66 -1.48
C ARG A 53 13.32 -4.18 -2.57
N ASP A 54 12.77 -4.73 -3.64
CA ASP A 54 13.51 -5.21 -4.81
C ASP A 54 14.22 -4.05 -5.53
N LYS A 55 13.49 -3.00 -5.89
CA LYS A 55 14.06 -1.80 -6.54
C LYS A 55 15.13 -1.08 -5.72
N ASN A 56 14.99 -1.07 -4.39
CA ASN A 56 15.99 -0.44 -3.53
C ASN A 56 17.18 -1.35 -3.23
N ASN A 57 17.23 -2.56 -3.81
CA ASN A 57 18.32 -3.52 -3.68
C ASN A 57 18.78 -3.68 -2.21
N LEU A 58 17.81 -3.77 -1.30
CA LEU A 58 18.04 -4.03 0.13
C LEU A 58 18.65 -5.43 0.36
N ASP A 59 18.64 -6.29 -0.66
CA ASP A 59 19.22 -7.63 -0.64
C ASP A 59 20.74 -7.64 -0.88
N ALA A 60 21.28 -6.76 -1.72
CA ALA A 60 22.72 -6.74 -2.05
C ALA A 60 23.63 -6.03 -1.01
N LYS A 61 23.06 -5.40 0.03
CA LYS A 61 23.85 -4.75 1.10
C LYS A 61 23.53 -5.33 2.47
N GLY A 62 23.81 -6.61 2.68
CA GLY A 62 24.12 -7.22 3.99
C GLY A 62 23.45 -6.60 5.22
N PHE A 63 22.12 -6.41 5.21
CA PHE A 63 21.42 -5.90 6.38
C PHE A 63 21.28 -7.05 7.38
N ASN A 64 22.25 -7.08 8.29
CA ASN A 64 22.34 -7.86 9.51
C ASN A 64 20.98 -8.39 10.01
N ARG A 65 20.90 -9.71 10.20
CA ARG A 65 19.89 -10.38 11.03
C ARG A 65 20.15 -10.04 12.51
N ALA A 66 20.03 -8.78 12.91
CA ALA A 66 19.91 -8.40 14.31
C ALA A 66 18.42 -8.28 14.65
N PRO A 67 17.98 -8.66 15.88
CA PRO A 67 16.57 -8.61 16.25
C PRO A 67 16.07 -7.19 16.04
N ALA A 68 15.17 -7.03 15.08
CA ALA A 68 14.76 -5.73 14.56
C ALA A 68 14.25 -4.85 15.72
N LYS A 69 15.06 -3.87 16.13
CA LYS A 69 14.57 -2.72 16.90
C LYS A 69 13.29 -2.23 16.21
N PRO A 70 12.22 -1.91 16.96
CA PRO A 70 10.93 -1.54 16.37
C PRO A 70 11.18 -0.31 15.52
N ILE A 71 11.28 -0.53 14.21
CA ILE A 71 11.55 0.49 13.22
C ILE A 71 10.41 1.47 13.42
N HIS A 72 10.76 2.65 13.92
CA HIS A 72 9.84 3.72 14.28
C HIS A 72 8.72 3.81 13.23
N ARG A 73 7.47 3.95 13.70
CA ARG A 73 6.21 4.10 12.95
C ARG A 73 6.18 5.34 12.02
N ARG A 74 7.26 5.61 11.28
CA ARG A 74 7.47 6.79 10.44
C ARG A 74 7.85 6.43 9.00
N ASN A 75 8.26 5.20 8.73
CA ASN A 75 8.37 4.65 7.37
C ASN A 75 7.07 4.05 6.82
N ALA A 76 5.96 4.20 7.55
CA ALA A 76 4.62 3.84 7.07
C ALA A 76 4.07 4.88 6.09
N ILE A 77 4.90 5.38 5.17
CA ILE A 77 4.39 6.10 4.01
C ILE A 77 3.95 5.03 3.01
N GLY A 78 2.81 4.42 3.32
CA GLY A 78 2.21 3.34 2.57
C GLY A 78 1.61 3.86 1.29
N TYR A 79 2.45 4.13 0.32
CA TYR A 79 2.04 4.42 -1.04
C TYR A 79 1.65 3.10 -1.70
N VAL A 80 0.35 2.84 -1.80
CA VAL A 80 -0.15 1.68 -2.54
C VAL A 80 -0.49 2.15 -3.95
N PRO A 81 0.19 1.64 -4.99
CA PRO A 81 -0.21 1.93 -6.36
C PRO A 81 -1.57 1.30 -6.58
N VAL A 82 -2.52 2.10 -7.05
CA VAL A 82 -3.87 1.62 -7.38
C VAL A 82 -4.18 2.04 -8.80
N ARG A 83 -4.88 1.18 -9.53
CA ARG A 83 -5.35 1.45 -10.89
C ARG A 83 -6.81 1.00 -10.99
N PRO A 84 -7.62 1.66 -11.84
CA PRO A 84 -8.97 1.18 -12.12
C PRO A 84 -8.92 -0.26 -12.65
N GLY A 85 -9.82 -1.12 -12.16
CA GLY A 85 -9.86 -2.54 -12.49
C GLY A 85 -9.05 -3.45 -11.57
N MET A 86 -8.52 -2.94 -10.46
CA MET A 86 -7.80 -3.75 -9.46
C MET A 86 -8.71 -4.26 -8.32
N SER A 87 -10.00 -3.90 -8.31
CA SER A 87 -10.94 -4.35 -7.28
C SER A 87 -11.37 -5.81 -7.34
N GLN A 88 -11.08 -6.49 -8.46
CA GLN A 88 -11.46 -7.90 -8.66
C GLN A 88 -10.50 -8.87 -7.98
#